data_AF-A0A8S2F701-F1
#
_entry.id   AF-A0A8S2F701-F1
#
_cell.length_a   1.000
_cell.length_b   1.000
_cell.length_c   1.000
_cell.angle_alpha   90.00
_cell.angle_beta   90.00
_cell.angle_gamma   90.00
#
_symmetry.space_group_name_H-M   'P 1'
#
loop_
_entity.id
_entity.type
_entity.pdbx_description
1 polymer ?
#
loop_
_entity_poly.entity_id
_entity_poly.type
_entity_poly.pdbx_seq_one_letter_code
_entity_poly.pdbx_strand_id
1 'polypeptide(L)'
;MLAEKIYPTIDKCSVNWVFEAAGTLRAENGNSKICIIVDNAPWHNELTDETKIPKPAWVKAQVVQWLNDHQVPYLAIYTKAELLKLADAYAPKKVFKTDVAAAKFDVDILRLPVRHCVLNPIELAWAEMKTFIRNNNVTFSLKDVSVWAKAWLTACDMEMASSFIEHTIKYEETFNRADAISDERDNDIIEDDVQYHIIIEFKIIIGQHFKINH
;
A
#
# COMPACT_ATOMS: atom_id res chain seq x y z
N MET A 1 -5.98 1.60 -21.66
CA MET A 1 -7.27 1.39 -22.34
C MET A 1 -8.06 0.14 -21.89
N LEU A 2 -7.43 -0.96 -21.45
CA LEU A 2 -8.17 -2.13 -20.91
C LEU A 2 -8.51 -2.03 -19.41
N ALA A 3 -7.67 -1.36 -18.61
CA ALA A 3 -7.93 -1.13 -17.19
C ALA A 3 -9.16 -0.24 -16.94
N GLU A 4 -9.41 0.76 -17.78
CA GLU A 4 -10.54 1.69 -17.62
C GLU A 4 -11.91 1.07 -17.95
N LYS A 5 -11.95 -0.05 -18.69
CA LYS A 5 -13.20 -0.71 -19.08
C LYS A 5 -13.73 -1.71 -18.05
N ILE A 6 -12.87 -2.18 -17.13
CA ILE A 6 -13.25 -3.16 -16.10
C ILE A 6 -13.60 -2.47 -14.76
N TYR A 7 -13.14 -1.24 -14.56
CA TYR A 7 -13.36 -0.46 -13.33
C TYR A 7 -14.12 0.84 -13.60
N PRO A 8 -15.43 0.80 -13.92
CA PRO A 8 -16.20 2.02 -14.01
C PRO A 8 -16.43 2.54 -12.59
N THR A 9 -15.93 3.73 -12.31
CA THR A 9 -16.22 4.54 -11.11
C THR A 9 -15.81 3.92 -9.76
N ILE A 10 -14.51 3.72 -9.55
CA ILE A 10 -13.97 3.95 -8.19
C ILE A 10 -14.09 5.45 -7.97
N ASP A 11 -14.82 5.85 -6.93
CA ASP A 11 -14.88 7.25 -6.51
C ASP A 11 -13.45 7.82 -6.45
N LYS A 12 -13.23 8.98 -7.06
CA LYS A 12 -11.90 9.55 -7.33
C LYS A 12 -11.14 9.96 -6.06
N CYS A 13 -11.74 9.79 -4.90
CA CYS A 13 -11.03 9.84 -3.63
C CYS A 13 -10.20 8.56 -3.49
N SER A 14 -8.88 8.67 -3.70
CA SER A 14 -7.88 7.58 -3.66
C SER A 14 -7.89 6.71 -2.40
N VAL A 15 -8.61 7.14 -1.36
CA VAL A 15 -8.66 6.51 -0.04
C VAL A 15 -10.02 5.97 0.39
N ASN A 16 -11.08 6.05 -0.44
CA ASN A 16 -12.41 5.56 -0.03
C ASN A 16 -12.42 4.08 0.33
N TRP A 17 -11.68 3.27 -0.43
CA TRP A 17 -11.51 1.86 -0.13
C TRP A 17 -10.90 1.63 1.27
N VAL A 18 -10.05 2.55 1.75
CA VAL A 18 -9.48 2.50 3.11
C VAL A 18 -10.55 2.75 4.15
N PHE A 19 -11.43 3.75 3.93
CA PHE A 19 -12.52 4.03 4.87
C PHE A 19 -13.45 2.82 5.02
N GLU A 20 -13.82 2.19 3.91
CA GLU A 20 -14.66 0.99 3.92
C GLU A 20 -13.96 -0.19 4.58
N ALA A 21 -12.72 -0.47 4.18
CA ALA A 21 -11.93 -1.59 4.71
C ALA A 21 -11.63 -1.43 6.20
N ALA A 22 -11.04 -0.31 6.60
CA ALA A 22 -10.65 -0.04 7.98
C ALA A 22 -11.86 0.04 8.91
N GLY A 23 -12.96 0.66 8.46
CA GLY A 23 -14.21 0.71 9.21
C GLY A 23 -14.81 -0.68 9.44
N THR A 24 -14.75 -1.53 8.42
CA THR A 24 -15.22 -2.90 8.52
C THR A 24 -14.34 -3.74 9.45
N LEU A 25 -13.02 -3.70 9.25
CA LEU A 25 -12.05 -4.42 10.08
C LEU A 25 -12.18 -4.02 11.55
N ARG A 26 -12.34 -2.72 11.84
CA ARG A 26 -12.53 -2.24 13.21
C ARG A 26 -13.85 -2.74 13.81
N ALA A 27 -14.93 -2.76 13.04
CA ALA A 27 -16.23 -3.26 13.50
C ALA A 27 -16.19 -4.76 13.83
N GLU A 28 -15.44 -5.55 13.06
CA GLU A 28 -15.37 -7.00 13.25
C GLU A 28 -14.40 -7.42 14.36
N ASN A 29 -13.31 -6.67 14.55
CA ASN A 29 -12.20 -7.10 15.40
C ASN A 29 -12.07 -6.26 16.70
N GLY A 30 -13.04 -5.39 16.98
CA GLY A 30 -13.18 -4.72 18.27
C GLY A 30 -11.98 -3.84 18.61
N ASN A 31 -11.28 -4.12 19.72
CA ASN A 31 -10.12 -3.36 20.18
C ASN A 31 -8.76 -4.02 19.83
N SER A 32 -8.77 -5.06 19.00
CA SER A 32 -7.52 -5.68 18.53
C SER A 32 -6.67 -4.67 17.76
N LYS A 33 -5.36 -4.91 17.73
CA LYS A 33 -4.46 -4.20 16.82
C LYS A 33 -4.69 -4.70 15.40
N ILE A 34 -4.89 -3.78 14.46
CA ILE A 34 -5.21 -4.09 13.07
C ILE A 34 -4.22 -3.35 12.19
N CYS A 35 -3.66 -4.07 11.22
CA CYS A 35 -2.78 -3.52 10.22
C CYS A 35 -3.24 -3.94 8.81
N ILE A 36 -3.25 -2.99 7.87
CA ILE A 36 -3.48 -3.24 6.44
C ILE A 36 -2.14 -3.14 5.71
N ILE A 37 -1.76 -4.22 5.04
CA ILE A 37 -0.60 -4.20 4.12
C ILE A 37 -1.02 -3.60 2.79
N VAL A 38 -0.24 -2.65 2.28
CA VAL A 38 -0.37 -2.13 0.92
C VAL A 38 0.95 -2.25 0.16
N ASP A 39 0.84 -2.47 -1.15
CA ASP A 39 1.98 -2.41 -2.05
C ASP A 39 2.38 -0.95 -2.34
N ASN A 40 3.44 -0.77 -3.14
CA ASN A 40 3.95 0.56 -3.46
C ASN A 40 3.25 1.19 -4.69
N ALA A 41 2.00 0.85 -4.97
CA ALA A 41 1.28 1.48 -6.07
C ALA A 41 1.11 2.99 -5.85
N PRO A 42 1.15 3.83 -6.91
CA PRO A 42 1.15 5.28 -6.75
C PRO A 42 -0.03 5.85 -5.96
N TRP A 43 -1.21 5.23 -6.06
CA TRP A 43 -2.42 5.67 -5.35
C TRP A 43 -2.42 5.36 -3.85
N HIS A 44 -1.67 4.35 -3.40
CA HIS A 44 -1.46 4.08 -1.96
C HIS A 44 -0.44 5.02 -1.31
N ASN A 45 0.34 5.72 -2.14
CA ASN A 45 1.46 6.55 -1.74
C ASN A 45 1.22 8.04 -2.05
N GLU A 46 -0.05 8.43 -2.14
CA GLU A 46 -0.42 9.83 -2.27
C GLU A 46 -0.20 10.56 -0.95
N LEU A 47 0.68 11.57 -0.97
CA LEU A 47 0.94 12.44 0.18
C LEU A 47 -0.25 13.37 0.44
N THR A 48 -0.43 13.77 1.69
CA THR A 48 -1.33 14.88 2.03
C THR A 48 -0.80 16.18 1.45
N ASP A 49 -1.66 17.18 1.27
CA ASP A 49 -1.25 18.44 0.64
C ASP A 49 -0.22 19.20 1.50
N GLU A 50 -0.23 18.99 2.82
CA GLU A 50 0.70 19.60 3.78
C GLU A 50 2.10 18.98 3.73
N THR A 51 2.23 17.73 3.29
CA THR A 51 3.53 17.03 3.27
C THR A 51 4.07 16.80 1.86
N LYS A 52 3.32 17.28 0.86
CA LYS A 52 3.70 17.23 -0.54
C LYS A 52 4.79 18.24 -0.83
N ILE A 53 5.93 17.77 -1.33
CA ILE A 53 7.05 18.63 -1.71
C ILE A 53 7.04 18.99 -3.21
N PRO A 54 7.68 20.11 -3.60
CA PRO A 54 7.82 20.50 -4.98
C PRO A 54 8.56 19.45 -5.81
N LYS A 55 8.10 19.22 -7.05
CA LYS A 55 8.71 18.25 -7.97
C LYS A 55 9.42 18.96 -9.13
N PRO A 56 10.39 18.33 -9.81
CA PRO A 56 11.01 18.90 -11.01
C PRO A 56 10.03 19.33 -12.11
N ALA A 57 8.83 18.72 -12.15
CA ALA A 57 7.77 19.10 -13.08
C ALA A 57 7.06 20.43 -12.74
N TRP A 58 7.14 20.92 -11.50
CA TRP A 58 6.49 22.17 -11.08
C TRP A 58 7.14 23.39 -11.74
N VAL A 59 6.37 24.42 -12.07
CA VAL A 59 6.96 25.68 -12.55
C VAL A 59 7.64 26.42 -11.40
N LYS A 60 8.64 27.27 -11.68
CA LYS A 60 9.43 27.97 -10.64
C LYS A 60 8.53 28.73 -9.64
N ALA A 61 7.47 29.37 -10.13
CA ALA A 61 6.51 30.08 -9.29
C ALA A 61 5.80 29.19 -8.27
N GLN A 62 5.47 27.94 -8.63
CA GLN A 62 4.86 26.98 -7.70
C GLN A 62 5.85 26.54 -6.61
N VAL A 63 7.12 26.34 -6.97
CA VAL A 63 8.18 26.03 -5.99
C VAL A 63 8.37 27.18 -5.01
N VAL A 64 8.39 28.42 -5.52
CA VAL A 64 8.48 29.63 -4.69
C VAL A 64 7.27 29.76 -3.76
N GLN A 65 6.06 29.52 -4.26
CA GLN A 65 4.86 29.56 -3.44
C GLN A 65 4.95 28.57 -2.28
N TRP A 66 5.36 27.33 -2.57
CA TRP A 66 5.56 26.32 -1.53
C TRP A 66 6.58 26.76 -0.47
N LEU A 67 7.71 27.33 -0.88
CA LEU A 67 8.72 27.84 0.07
C LEU A 67 8.15 28.96 0.95
N ASN A 68 7.33 29.85 0.39
CA ASN A 68 6.65 30.90 1.17
C ASN A 68 5.66 30.29 2.17
N ASP A 69 4.85 29.32 1.73
CA ASP A 69 3.84 28.65 2.57
C ASP A 69 4.50 27.91 3.75
N HIS A 70 5.71 27.38 3.53
CA HIS A 70 6.52 26.67 4.54
C HIS A 70 7.51 27.59 5.27
N GLN A 71 7.44 28.91 5.04
CA GLN A 71 8.30 29.92 5.67
C GLN A 71 9.81 29.66 5.50
N VAL A 72 10.20 29.05 4.38
CA VAL A 72 11.60 28.74 4.05
C VAL A 72 12.24 29.94 3.34
N PRO A 73 13.30 30.54 3.89
CA PRO A 73 13.96 31.69 3.27
C PRO A 73 14.76 31.28 2.02
N TYR A 74 14.68 32.07 0.95
CA TYR A 74 15.45 31.88 -0.28
C TYR A 74 15.92 33.21 -0.88
N LEU A 75 16.92 33.17 -1.75
CA LEU A 75 17.38 34.34 -2.50
C LEU A 75 16.69 34.42 -3.86
N ALA A 76 16.31 35.62 -4.30
CA ALA A 76 15.66 35.83 -5.59
C ALA A 76 16.51 35.37 -6.80
N ILE A 77 17.84 35.34 -6.63
CA ILE A 77 18.79 34.88 -7.64
C ILE A 77 18.78 33.36 -7.84
N TYR A 78 18.20 32.58 -6.90
CA TYR A 78 18.23 31.13 -6.98
C TYR A 78 17.50 30.62 -8.23
N THR A 79 18.15 29.68 -8.90
CA THR A 79 17.60 28.90 -10.00
C THR A 79 16.52 27.94 -9.49
N LYS A 80 15.69 27.42 -10.40
CA LYS A 80 14.68 26.41 -10.03
C LYS A 80 15.32 25.16 -9.40
N ALA A 81 16.50 24.76 -9.86
CA ALA A 81 17.20 23.59 -9.32
C ALA A 81 17.66 23.82 -7.87
N GLU A 82 18.18 25.00 -7.55
CA GLU A 82 18.56 25.38 -6.19
C GLU A 82 17.34 25.46 -5.27
N LEU A 83 16.23 26.04 -5.74
CA LEU A 83 14.98 26.10 -4.97
C LEU A 83 14.39 24.70 -4.71
N LEU A 84 14.50 23.77 -5.66
CA LEU A 84 14.07 22.38 -5.46
C LEU A 84 14.94 21.66 -4.41
N LYS A 85 16.27 21.82 -4.47
CA LYS A 85 17.18 21.27 -3.46
C LYS A 85 16.91 21.84 -2.08
N LEU A 86 16.62 23.15 -2.01
CA LEU A 86 16.24 23.80 -0.77
C LEU A 86 14.92 23.25 -0.24
N ALA A 87 13.90 23.10 -1.08
CA ALA A 87 12.62 22.53 -0.65
C ALA A 87 12.76 21.09 -0.14
N ASP A 88 13.64 20.28 -0.76
CA ASP A 88 13.95 18.92 -0.33
C ASP A 88 14.64 18.88 1.04
N ALA A 89 15.58 19.81 1.30
CA ALA A 89 16.24 19.93 2.60
C ALA A 89 15.30 20.33 3.75
N TYR A 90 14.18 21.00 3.43
CA TYR A 90 13.13 21.38 4.37
C TYR A 90 11.89 20.49 4.25
N ALA A 91 12.00 19.33 3.59
CA ALA A 91 10.88 18.43 3.40
C ALA A 91 10.32 17.96 4.75
N PRO A 92 9.01 18.13 5.01
CA PRO A 92 8.40 17.57 6.20
C PRO A 92 8.39 16.04 6.14
N LYS A 93 8.21 15.41 7.30
CA LYS A 93 7.96 13.96 7.34
C LYS A 93 6.75 13.64 6.47
N LYS A 94 6.91 12.67 5.56
CA LYS A 94 5.85 12.23 4.66
C LYS A 94 4.65 11.72 5.46
N VAL A 95 3.47 12.25 5.15
CA VAL A 95 2.19 11.74 5.65
C VAL A 95 1.35 11.36 4.46
N PHE A 96 0.86 10.13 4.46
CA PHE A 96 0.08 9.60 3.34
C PHE A 96 -1.41 9.70 3.64
N LYS A 97 -2.20 9.97 2.58
CA LYS A 97 -3.66 10.07 2.71
C LYS A 97 -4.28 8.77 3.23
N THR A 98 -3.75 7.60 2.85
CA THR A 98 -4.22 6.30 3.32
C THR A 98 -4.02 6.13 4.82
N ASP A 99 -2.91 6.63 5.37
CA ASP A 99 -2.55 6.47 6.78
C ASP A 99 -3.47 7.32 7.64
N VAL A 100 -3.71 8.57 7.20
CA VAL A 100 -4.69 9.46 7.82
C VAL A 100 -6.10 8.88 7.76
N ALA A 101 -6.47 8.20 6.67
CA ALA A 101 -7.77 7.55 6.54
C ALA A 101 -7.90 6.34 7.49
N ALA A 102 -6.90 5.48 7.56
CA ALA A 102 -6.90 4.29 8.41
C ALA A 102 -6.84 4.63 9.91
N ALA A 103 -6.04 5.63 10.28
CA ALA A 103 -5.88 6.08 11.66
C ALA A 103 -7.19 6.57 12.30
N LYS A 104 -8.17 7.02 11.51
CA LYS A 104 -9.52 7.38 12.01
C LYS A 104 -10.27 6.19 12.62
N PHE A 105 -9.87 4.97 12.28
CA PHE A 105 -10.42 3.72 12.78
C PHE A 105 -9.43 2.99 13.70
N ASP A 106 -8.35 3.65 14.14
CA ASP A 106 -7.26 3.03 14.90
C ASP A 106 -6.60 1.87 14.13
N VAL A 107 -6.56 1.95 12.80
CA VAL A 107 -5.95 0.93 11.94
C VAL A 107 -4.63 1.45 11.37
N ASP A 108 -3.59 0.63 11.45
CA ASP A 108 -2.26 0.95 10.90
C ASP A 108 -2.15 0.56 9.42
N ILE A 109 -1.34 1.29 8.66
CA ILE A 109 -0.94 0.93 7.30
C ILE A 109 0.52 0.47 7.31
N LEU A 110 0.78 -0.74 6.82
CA LEU A 110 2.12 -1.24 6.55
C LEU A 110 2.39 -1.20 5.04
N ARG A 111 3.46 -0.53 4.65
CA ARG A 111 3.90 -0.47 3.24
C ARG A 111 5.04 -1.44 3.01
N LEU A 112 4.96 -2.19 1.92
CA LEU A 112 6.01 -3.11 1.53
C LEU A 112 7.23 -2.37 0.96
N PRO A 113 8.45 -2.93 1.14
CA PRO A 113 9.65 -2.45 0.46
C PRO A 113 9.48 -2.44 -1.06
N VAL A 114 10.08 -1.45 -1.72
CA VAL A 114 9.95 -1.25 -3.17
C VAL A 114 10.58 -2.45 -3.91
N ARG A 115 9.85 -3.06 -4.85
CA ARG A 115 10.29 -4.20 -5.69
C ARG A 115 10.36 -5.56 -4.97
N HIS A 116 9.83 -5.70 -3.76
CA HIS A 116 9.78 -6.97 -3.05
C HIS A 116 8.36 -7.56 -3.05
N CYS A 117 7.82 -7.88 -4.23
CA CYS A 117 6.47 -8.46 -4.34
C CYS A 117 6.33 -9.83 -3.64
N VAL A 118 7.44 -10.54 -3.42
CA VAL A 118 7.49 -11.77 -2.61
C VAL A 118 7.10 -11.53 -1.15
N LEU A 119 7.21 -10.30 -0.67
CA LEU A 119 6.77 -9.88 0.66
C LEU A 119 5.30 -9.47 0.70
N ASN A 120 4.55 -9.63 -0.40
CA ASN A 120 3.13 -9.30 -0.46
C ASN A 120 2.28 -10.57 -0.33
N PRO A 121 1.64 -10.82 0.83
CA PRO A 121 0.84 -12.03 1.02
C PRO A 121 -0.30 -12.18 0.01
N ILE A 122 -0.82 -11.06 -0.52
CA ILE A 122 -1.90 -11.10 -1.50
C ILE A 122 -1.45 -11.77 -2.80
N GLU A 123 -0.17 -11.71 -3.16
CA GLU A 123 0.34 -12.35 -4.39
C GLU A 123 0.24 -13.88 -4.31
N LEU A 124 0.40 -14.44 -3.10
CA LEU A 124 0.21 -15.87 -2.83
C LEU A 124 -1.27 -16.24 -2.93
N ALA A 125 -2.15 -15.43 -2.33
CA ALA A 125 -3.60 -15.60 -2.44
C ALA A 125 -4.05 -15.53 -3.91
N TRP A 126 -3.53 -14.57 -4.68
CA TRP A 126 -3.79 -14.46 -6.12
C TRP A 126 -3.28 -15.67 -6.89
N ALA A 127 -2.10 -16.19 -6.58
CA ALA A 127 -1.54 -17.38 -7.22
C ALA A 127 -2.41 -18.61 -6.99
N GLU A 128 -2.89 -18.80 -5.76
CA GLU A 128 -3.73 -19.93 -5.40
C GLU A 128 -5.13 -19.79 -6.02
N MET A 129 -5.78 -18.62 -5.91
CA MET A 129 -7.05 -18.33 -6.58
C MET A 129 -6.97 -18.55 -8.11
N LYS A 130 -5.90 -18.08 -8.77
CA LYS A 130 -5.70 -18.31 -10.21
C LYS A 130 -5.59 -19.80 -10.53
N THR A 131 -4.92 -20.57 -9.69
CA THR A 131 -4.78 -22.03 -9.82
C THR A 131 -6.13 -22.71 -9.64
N PHE A 132 -6.90 -22.33 -8.62
CA PHE A 132 -8.26 -22.82 -8.39
C PHE A 132 -9.18 -22.53 -9.58
N ILE A 133 -9.19 -21.30 -10.10
CA ILE A 133 -9.98 -20.93 -11.28
C ILE A 133 -9.53 -21.76 -12.48
N ARG A 134 -8.23 -21.90 -12.73
CA ARG A 134 -7.72 -22.68 -13.87
C ARG A 134 -8.17 -24.14 -13.83
N ASN A 135 -8.20 -24.75 -12.65
CA ASN A 135 -8.57 -26.15 -12.49
C ASN A 135 -10.07 -26.39 -12.63
N ASN A 136 -10.91 -25.39 -12.34
CA ASN A 136 -12.37 -25.51 -12.39
C ASN A 136 -13.00 -24.87 -13.64
N ASN A 137 -12.36 -23.89 -14.27
CA ASN A 137 -12.83 -23.22 -15.48
C ASN A 137 -12.48 -24.02 -16.74
N VAL A 138 -13.12 -25.17 -16.89
CA VAL A 138 -12.96 -26.08 -18.05
C VAL A 138 -13.56 -25.53 -19.35
N THR A 139 -14.42 -24.52 -19.26
CA THR A 139 -15.11 -23.85 -20.37
C THR A 139 -14.35 -22.64 -20.91
N PHE A 140 -13.27 -22.21 -20.23
CA PHE A 140 -12.46 -21.02 -20.55
C PHE A 140 -13.28 -19.73 -20.71
N SER A 141 -14.45 -19.65 -20.06
CA SER A 141 -15.34 -18.49 -20.19
C SER A 141 -15.04 -17.44 -19.12
N LEU A 142 -15.12 -16.15 -19.48
CA LEU A 142 -14.96 -15.04 -18.52
C LEU A 142 -16.09 -15.00 -17.49
N LYS A 143 -17.29 -15.46 -17.85
CA LYS A 143 -18.42 -15.55 -16.93
C LYS A 143 -18.08 -16.49 -15.78
N ASP A 144 -17.47 -17.63 -16.10
CA ASP A 144 -17.13 -18.67 -15.13
C ASP A 144 -15.96 -18.25 -14.22
N VAL A 145 -15.04 -17.39 -14.71
CA VAL A 145 -13.99 -16.79 -13.86
C VAL A 145 -14.61 -16.10 -12.63
N SER A 146 -15.65 -15.30 -12.83
CA SER A 146 -16.28 -14.56 -11.72
C SER A 146 -16.98 -15.47 -10.70
N VAL A 147 -17.55 -16.59 -11.17
CA VAL A 147 -18.21 -17.58 -10.32
C VAL A 147 -17.17 -18.32 -9.48
N TRP A 148 -16.10 -18.81 -10.12
CA TRP A 148 -15.04 -19.54 -9.42
C TRP A 148 -14.22 -18.65 -8.49
N ALA A 149 -13.99 -17.38 -8.84
CA ALA A 149 -13.36 -16.42 -7.93
C ALA A 149 -14.20 -16.22 -6.65
N LYS A 150 -15.52 -16.06 -6.78
CA LYS A 150 -16.41 -15.94 -5.61
C LYS A 150 -16.46 -17.23 -4.78
N ALA A 151 -16.49 -18.39 -5.44
CA ALA A 151 -16.44 -19.68 -4.77
C ALA A 151 -15.14 -19.83 -3.96
N TRP A 152 -14.01 -19.46 -4.55
CA TRP A 152 -12.72 -19.44 -3.89
C TRP A 152 -12.70 -18.51 -2.68
N LEU A 153 -13.17 -17.27 -2.82
CA LEU A 153 -13.27 -16.32 -1.71
C LEU A 153 -14.14 -16.80 -0.56
N THR A 154 -15.17 -17.60 -0.87
CA THR A 154 -16.05 -18.20 0.15
C THR A 154 -15.39 -19.39 0.85
N ALA A 155 -14.54 -20.13 0.12
CA ALA A 155 -13.80 -21.28 0.64
C ALA A 155 -12.51 -20.88 1.36
N CYS A 156 -11.97 -19.68 1.10
CA CYS A 156 -10.78 -19.16 1.75
C CYS A 156 -11.07 -18.94 3.24
N ASP A 157 -10.50 -19.80 4.08
CA ASP A 157 -10.64 -19.75 5.53
C ASP A 157 -9.42 -19.08 6.20
N MET A 158 -9.45 -19.03 7.52
CA MET A 158 -8.38 -18.42 8.32
C MET A 158 -7.08 -19.23 8.26
N GLU A 159 -7.14 -20.55 8.06
CA GLU A 159 -5.95 -21.41 7.97
C GLU A 159 -5.20 -21.11 6.67
N MET A 160 -5.93 -21.08 5.55
CA MET A 160 -5.40 -20.68 4.26
C MET A 160 -4.83 -19.26 4.29
N ALA A 161 -5.56 -18.29 4.84
CA ALA A 161 -5.09 -16.92 4.97
C ALA A 161 -3.80 -16.81 5.80
N SER A 162 -3.74 -17.51 6.94
CA SER A 162 -2.56 -17.56 7.80
C SER A 162 -1.34 -18.14 7.07
N SER A 163 -1.54 -19.17 6.25
CA SER A 163 -0.45 -19.79 5.49
C SER A 163 0.25 -18.81 4.53
N PHE A 164 -0.48 -17.87 3.94
CA PHE A 164 0.09 -16.83 3.06
C PHE A 164 0.95 -15.84 3.85
N ILE A 165 0.52 -15.48 5.06
CA ILE A 165 1.29 -14.60 5.96
C ILE A 165 2.56 -15.32 6.44
N GLU A 166 2.44 -16.56 6.91
CA GLU A 166 3.59 -17.35 7.36
C GLU A 166 4.65 -17.54 6.27
N HIS A 167 4.20 -17.75 5.03
CA HIS A 167 5.11 -17.85 3.89
C HIS A 167 5.86 -16.54 3.64
N THR A 168 5.17 -15.41 3.77
CA THR A 168 5.75 -14.07 3.64
C THR A 168 6.80 -13.80 4.73
N ILE A 169 6.51 -14.16 5.98
CA ILE A 169 7.44 -14.04 7.12
C ILE A 169 8.70 -14.87 6.87
N LYS A 170 8.59 -16.08 6.32
CA LYS A 170 9.77 -16.91 5.99
C LYS A 170 10.69 -16.25 4.96
N TYR A 171 10.14 -15.52 3.99
CA TYR A 171 10.94 -14.74 3.04
C TYR A 171 11.59 -13.55 3.73
N GLU A 172 10.86 -12.83 4.56
CA GLU A 172 11.41 -11.72 5.36
C GLU A 172 12.60 -12.17 6.22
N GLU A 173 12.46 -13.27 6.95
CA GLU A 173 13.58 -13.86 7.70
C GLU A 173 14.78 -14.22 6.82
N THR A 174 14.54 -14.64 5.59
CA THR A 174 15.61 -14.96 4.64
C THR A 174 16.36 -13.69 4.21
N PHE A 175 15.65 -12.58 3.96
CA PHE A 175 16.27 -11.29 3.68
C PHE A 175 17.03 -10.76 4.90
N ASN A 176 16.42 -10.77 6.08
CA ASN A 176 17.06 -10.30 7.31
C ASN A 176 18.36 -11.08 7.61
N ARG A 177 18.39 -12.40 7.36
CA ARG A 177 19.62 -13.19 7.48
C ARG A 177 20.68 -12.79 6.45
N ALA A 178 20.27 -12.49 5.22
CA ALA A 178 21.20 -12.06 4.17
C ALA A 178 21.78 -10.68 4.47
N ASP A 179 20.96 -9.75 4.97
CA ASP A 179 21.37 -8.40 5.35
C ASP A 179 22.32 -8.44 6.55
N ALA A 180 22.01 -9.23 7.60
CA ALA A 180 22.91 -9.42 8.73
C ALA A 180 24.29 -9.97 8.31
N ILE A 181 24.34 -10.87 7.32
CA ILE A 181 25.60 -11.38 6.75
C ILE A 181 26.33 -10.29 5.94
N SER A 182 25.60 -9.37 5.31
CA SER A 182 26.17 -8.23 4.60
C SER A 182 26.76 -7.19 5.56
N ASP A 183 26.06 -6.90 6.66
CA ASP A 183 26.48 -5.94 7.68
C ASP A 183 27.73 -6.43 8.44
N GLU A 184 27.86 -7.73 8.67
CA GLU A 184 29.10 -8.32 9.21
C GLU A 184 30.31 -8.13 8.26
N ARG A 185 30.08 -7.79 6.99
CA ARG A 185 31.12 -7.55 5.98
C ARG A 185 31.41 -6.08 5.74
N ASP A 186 30.45 -5.20 6.03
CA ASP A 186 30.52 -3.75 5.78
C ASP A 186 30.40 -2.96 7.08
N ASN A 187 31.53 -2.80 7.78
CA ASN A 187 31.67 -1.95 8.97
C ASN A 187 31.79 -0.45 8.60
N ASP A 188 31.05 0.01 7.59
CA ASP A 188 30.97 1.41 7.17
C ASP A 188 29.66 1.63 6.37
N ILE A 189 28.59 2.03 7.07
CA ILE A 189 27.49 2.94 6.67
C ILE A 189 26.21 2.57 7.46
N ILE A 190 25.70 3.53 8.22
CA ILE A 190 24.50 3.41 9.07
C ILE A 190 23.27 3.84 8.25
N GLU A 191 22.24 2.99 8.17
CA GLU A 191 20.85 3.43 7.99
C GLU A 191 19.95 2.77 9.06
N ASP A 192 19.08 3.58 9.65
CA ASP A 192 18.21 3.23 10.79
C ASP A 192 17.11 2.23 10.39
N ASP A 193 17.16 1.02 10.95
CA ASP A 193 16.15 -0.02 10.72
C ASP A 193 15.14 -0.11 11.90
N VAL A 194 13.85 -0.07 11.58
CA VAL A 194 12.76 -0.15 12.57
C VAL A 194 12.01 -1.47 12.38
N GLN A 195 12.13 -2.35 13.37
CA GLN A 195 11.50 -3.68 13.40
C GLN A 195 10.03 -3.58 13.83
N TYR A 196 9.10 -4.12 13.02
CA TYR A 196 7.67 -4.22 13.36
C TYR A 196 7.23 -5.68 13.52
N HIS A 197 6.40 -5.96 14.53
CA HIS A 197 5.71 -7.25 14.71
C HIS A 197 4.33 -7.18 14.01
N ILE A 198 4.09 -8.03 13.02
CA ILE A 198 2.89 -8.02 12.17
C ILE A 198 1.85 -9.01 12.69
N ILE A 199 0.64 -8.54 13.00
CA ILE A 199 -0.57 -9.37 13.17
C ILE A 199 -1.61 -8.82 12.20
N ILE A 200 -2.17 -9.66 11.32
CA ILE A 200 -3.19 -9.26 10.32
C ILE A 200 -4.35 -10.24 10.40
N GLU A 201 -5.54 -9.70 10.67
CA GLU A 201 -6.81 -10.42 10.48
C GLU A 201 -7.35 -10.12 9.08
N PHE A 202 -7.33 -11.14 8.23
CA PHE A 202 -7.95 -11.13 6.89
C PHE A 202 -9.46 -11.33 7.04
N LYS A 203 -10.20 -10.23 7.27
CA LYS A 203 -11.62 -10.18 6.92
C LYS A 203 -11.97 -8.85 6.25
N ILE A 204 -12.54 -8.99 5.05
CA ILE A 204 -13.23 -7.97 4.26
C ILE A 204 -12.35 -6.95 3.53
N ILE A 205 -11.87 -7.31 2.32
CA ILE A 205 -11.88 -6.42 1.15
C ILE A 205 -12.17 -7.18 -0.16
N ILE A 206 -13.04 -8.20 -0.19
CA ILE A 206 -13.67 -8.65 -1.46
C ILE A 206 -15.14 -9.06 -1.23
N GLY A 207 -15.80 -8.43 -0.25
CA GLY A 207 -17.20 -8.73 0.13
C GLY A 207 -18.21 -7.62 -0.17
N GLN A 208 -17.78 -6.35 -0.36
CA GLN A 208 -18.74 -5.22 -0.46
C GLN A 208 -18.80 -4.49 -1.81
N HIS A 209 -17.91 -4.78 -2.76
CA HIS A 209 -17.97 -4.19 -4.11
C HIS A 209 -18.84 -4.97 -5.12
N PHE A 210 -19.57 -6.00 -4.67
CA PHE A 210 -20.62 -6.67 -5.45
C PHE A 210 -22.00 -6.52 -4.78
N LYS A 211 -22.40 -5.29 -4.43
CA LYS A 211 -23.84 -4.97 -4.36
C LYS A 211 -24.35 -4.79 -5.79
N ILE A 212 -24.71 -5.91 -6.42
CA ILE A 212 -25.57 -5.87 -7.60
C ILE A 212 -26.97 -5.57 -7.06
N ASN A 213 -27.43 -4.35 -7.28
CA ASN A 213 -28.83 -3.98 -7.06
C ASN A 213 -29.73 -5.01 -7.76
N HIS A 214 -30.70 -5.55 -7.02
CA HIS A 214 -31.83 -6.28 -7.59
C HIS A 214 -32.62 -5.39 -8.56
#